data_AF-A0A9E5T1H5-F1
#
_entry.id   AF-A0A9E5T1H5-F1
#
_cell.length_a   1.000
_cell.length_b   1.000
_cell.length_c   1.000
_cell.angle_alpha   90.00
_cell.angle_beta   90.00
_cell.angle_gamma   90.00
#
_symmetry.space_group_name_H-M   'P 1'
#
loop_
_entity.id
_entity.type
_entity.pdbx_description
1 polymer ?
#
loop_
_entity_poly.entity_id
_entity_poly.type
_entity_poly.pdbx_seq_one_letter_code
_entity_poly.pdbx_strand_id
1 'polypeptide(L)'
;MFENDYTITGKHATYLKYMAVKNSKEDDDATTSSARLFERYIDVYMNAAIWGLLYSKTAKRDSSSDDRARVYADAFANERDNCVFLYRMVMLLDKSVDLTPNERVDRAFRYDTQPEKADAFRENMELFHDYVRGGIELMYEHFTDGCSTRDDYINKAYEVVTTFKKEIEGYSYDEELAKLIK
;
A
#
# COMPACT_ATOMS: atom_id res chain seq x y z
N MET A 1 -14.38 4.15 11.18
CA MET A 1 -13.10 3.87 10.49
C MET A 1 -13.10 4.58 9.14
N PHE A 2 -11.98 5.12 8.64
CA PHE A 2 -11.92 5.82 7.33
C PHE A 2 -12.98 6.92 7.12
N GLU A 3 -13.19 7.77 8.13
CA GLU A 3 -14.18 8.86 8.09
C GLU A 3 -13.54 10.26 8.00
N ASN A 4 -12.24 10.34 8.23
CA ASN A 4 -11.49 11.59 8.28
C ASN A 4 -10.37 11.57 7.24
N ASP A 5 -9.88 12.76 6.91
CA ASP A 5 -8.65 12.93 6.14
C ASP A 5 -7.49 12.18 6.83
N TYR A 6 -6.66 11.53 6.02
CA TYR A 6 -5.40 10.95 6.49
C TYR A 6 -4.23 11.60 5.76
N THR A 7 -3.27 12.13 6.53
CA THR A 7 -2.08 12.80 5.98
C THR A 7 -0.85 11.92 6.19
N ILE A 8 -0.27 11.50 5.07
CA ILE A 8 1.04 10.85 5.00
C ILE A 8 2.11 11.95 4.96
N THR A 9 3.21 11.74 5.66
CA THR A 9 4.29 12.73 5.85
C THR A 9 5.66 12.16 5.50
N GLY A 10 6.64 13.05 5.30
CA GLY A 10 8.03 12.68 5.07
C GLY A 10 8.23 11.93 3.76
N LYS A 11 9.20 11.02 3.73
CA LYS A 11 9.54 10.25 2.52
C LYS A 11 8.34 9.49 1.92
N HIS A 12 7.43 8.98 2.74
CA HIS A 12 6.25 8.25 2.27
C HIS A 12 5.32 9.16 1.46
N ALA A 13 5.25 10.44 1.82
CA ALA A 13 4.50 11.41 1.04
C ALA A 13 5.19 11.60 -0.32
N THR A 14 6.50 11.87 -0.35
CA THR A 14 7.27 12.03 -1.59
C THR A 14 7.07 10.84 -2.55
N TYR A 15 7.19 9.60 -2.04
CA TYR A 15 7.02 8.38 -2.83
C TYR A 15 5.59 8.20 -3.35
N LEU A 16 4.59 8.53 -2.53
CA LEU A 16 3.19 8.49 -2.94
C LEU A 16 2.90 9.52 -4.04
N LYS A 17 3.42 10.75 -3.92
CA LYS A 17 3.29 11.79 -4.97
C LYS A 17 3.92 11.32 -6.27
N TYR A 18 5.10 10.70 -6.20
CA TYR A 18 5.82 10.18 -7.36
C TYR A 18 5.03 9.15 -8.16
N MET A 19 4.30 8.26 -7.48
CA MET A 19 3.54 7.18 -8.11
C MET A 19 2.17 7.61 -8.66
N ALA A 20 1.59 8.71 -8.18
CA ALA A 20 0.25 9.15 -8.56
C ALA A 20 0.25 10.26 -9.63
N VAL A 21 -0.77 10.28 -10.49
CA VAL A 21 -1.00 11.30 -11.52
C VAL A 21 -1.43 12.63 -10.89
N LYS A 22 -2.15 12.61 -9.76
CA LYS A 22 -2.65 13.81 -9.06
C LYS A 22 -1.90 14.08 -7.75
N ASN A 23 -1.06 15.10 -7.68
CA ASN A 23 -1.40 16.39 -7.07
C ASN A 23 -0.24 17.38 -7.24
N SER A 24 -0.41 18.29 -8.18
CA SER A 24 -0.74 19.68 -7.84
C SER A 24 -1.39 20.28 -9.09
N LYS A 25 -2.28 21.26 -8.91
CA LYS A 25 -2.66 22.17 -9.99
C LYS A 25 -1.50 23.12 -10.36
N GLU A 26 -0.28 22.78 -9.97
CA GLU A 26 0.93 23.61 -10.03
C GLU A 26 2.13 22.90 -10.69
N ASP A 27 2.08 21.58 -10.94
CA ASP A 27 3.14 20.80 -11.57
C ASP A 27 2.90 20.61 -13.08
N ASP A 28 2.67 21.73 -13.78
CA ASP A 28 2.88 21.80 -15.23
C ASP A 28 4.39 21.82 -15.58
N ASP A 29 5.27 21.88 -14.58
CA ASP A 29 6.71 21.85 -14.78
C ASP A 29 7.20 20.39 -14.90
N ALA A 30 7.38 19.97 -16.15
CA ALA A 30 7.76 18.64 -16.61
C ALA A 30 9.23 18.27 -16.30
N THR A 31 9.73 18.60 -15.11
CA THR A 31 11.14 18.43 -14.74
C THR A 31 11.40 17.36 -13.67
N THR A 32 10.36 16.79 -13.05
CA THR A 32 10.53 15.65 -12.14
C THR A 32 9.88 14.39 -12.73
N SER A 33 10.69 13.38 -13.00
CA SER A 33 10.35 12.08 -13.61
C SER A 33 9.36 11.29 -12.75
N SER A 34 8.08 11.63 -12.75
CA SER A 34 7.03 10.91 -12.01
C SER A 34 6.58 9.67 -12.79
N ALA A 35 6.48 8.53 -12.08
CA ALA A 35 6.05 7.26 -12.67
C ALA A 35 4.58 7.31 -13.15
N ARG A 36 3.72 8.10 -12.49
CA ARG A 36 2.30 8.30 -12.85
C ARG A 36 1.59 6.97 -13.16
N LEU A 37 1.69 6.03 -12.21
CA LEU A 37 1.16 4.67 -12.29
C LEU A 37 -0.29 4.58 -11.79
N PHE A 38 -0.68 5.46 -10.87
CA PHE A 38 -1.99 5.46 -10.25
C PHE A 38 -2.69 6.80 -10.46
N GLU A 39 -4.00 6.80 -10.65
CA GLU A 39 -4.77 8.03 -10.85
C GLU A 39 -4.87 8.88 -9.58
N ARG A 40 -5.14 8.24 -8.43
CA ARG A 40 -5.43 8.92 -7.16
C ARG A 40 -4.51 8.44 -6.05
N TYR A 41 -4.35 9.29 -5.02
CA TYR A 41 -3.61 8.91 -3.80
C TYR A 41 -4.24 7.73 -3.05
N ILE A 42 -5.57 7.61 -3.08
CA ILE A 42 -6.26 6.47 -2.48
C ILE A 42 -5.92 5.16 -3.19
N ASP A 43 -5.65 5.19 -4.50
CA ASP A 43 -5.27 3.99 -5.27
C ASP A 43 -3.87 3.51 -4.84
N VAL A 44 -2.93 4.44 -4.66
CA VAL A 44 -1.61 4.13 -4.07
C VAL A 44 -1.76 3.59 -2.66
N TYR A 45 -2.58 4.24 -1.83
CA TYR A 45 -2.81 3.85 -0.43
C TYR A 45 -3.35 2.41 -0.30
N MET A 46 -4.36 2.06 -1.10
CA MET A 46 -4.96 0.72 -1.08
C MET A 46 -4.00 -0.34 -1.61
N ASN A 47 -3.29 -0.08 -2.71
CA ASN A 47 -2.30 -1.02 -3.24
C ASN A 47 -1.12 -1.19 -2.29
N ALA A 48 -0.67 -0.12 -1.63
CA ALA A 48 0.39 -0.19 -0.65
C ALA A 48 0.01 -1.05 0.57
N ALA A 49 -1.25 -1.05 1.01
CA ALA A 49 -1.69 -1.98 2.04
C ALA A 49 -1.49 -3.45 1.63
N ILE A 50 -1.78 -3.77 0.37
CA ILE A 50 -1.61 -5.12 -0.21
C ILE A 50 -0.12 -5.47 -0.27
N TRP A 51 0.72 -4.60 -0.84
CA TRP A 51 2.16 -4.81 -0.95
C TRP A 51 2.83 -4.97 0.42
N GLY A 52 2.51 -4.08 1.36
CA GLY A 52 3.03 -4.17 2.73
C GLY A 52 2.69 -5.51 3.37
N LEU A 53 1.45 -5.98 3.20
CA LEU A 53 1.02 -7.26 3.75
C LEU A 53 1.69 -8.46 3.06
N LEU A 54 1.69 -8.48 1.72
CA LEU A 54 2.25 -9.56 0.90
C LEU A 54 3.73 -9.81 1.22
N TYR A 55 4.51 -8.74 1.35
CA TYR A 55 5.94 -8.80 1.64
C TYR A 55 6.27 -8.64 3.12
N SER A 56 5.26 -8.62 4.00
CA SER A 56 5.43 -8.44 5.46
C SER A 56 6.27 -7.23 5.83
N LYS A 57 6.15 -6.14 5.07
CA LYS A 57 6.91 -4.90 5.25
C LYS A 57 6.04 -3.85 5.93
N THR A 58 6.56 -3.32 7.03
CA THR A 58 6.02 -2.17 7.75
C THR A 58 7.04 -1.04 7.78
N ALA A 59 6.56 0.19 7.90
CA ALA A 59 7.40 1.35 8.14
C ALA A 59 6.72 2.34 9.08
N LYS A 60 7.49 2.86 10.04
CA LYS A 60 7.02 3.90 10.96
C LYS A 60 6.90 5.23 10.24
N ARG A 61 6.07 6.11 10.79
CA ARG A 61 5.90 7.47 10.28
C ARG A 61 7.25 8.19 10.19
N ASP A 62 7.51 8.77 9.03
CA ASP A 62 8.66 9.64 8.82
C ASP A 62 8.25 11.12 8.89
N SER A 63 9.11 11.93 9.51
CA SER A 63 8.97 13.39 9.61
C SER A 63 10.29 14.09 9.26
N SER A 64 11.19 13.41 8.55
CA SER A 64 12.48 13.98 8.13
C SER A 64 12.34 15.06 7.05
N SER A 65 11.23 15.05 6.30
CA SER A 65 10.90 16.01 5.26
C SER A 65 9.55 16.68 5.54
N ASP A 66 9.41 17.94 5.10
CA ASP A 66 8.17 18.73 5.17
C ASP A 66 7.09 18.27 4.16
N ASP A 67 7.41 17.27 3.34
CA ASP A 67 6.49 16.70 2.36
C ASP A 67 5.26 16.09 3.01
N ARG A 68 4.09 16.42 2.42
CA ARG A 68 2.78 15.95 2.87
C ARG A 68 1.93 15.52 1.69
N ALA A 69 1.23 14.40 1.85
CA ALA A 69 0.25 13.88 0.91
C ALA A 69 -1.02 13.52 1.68
N ARG A 70 -2.16 14.07 1.28
CA ARG A 70 -3.42 13.87 1.98
C ARG A 70 -4.39 13.05 1.15
N VAL A 71 -4.89 11.98 1.75
CA VAL A 71 -6.06 11.25 1.26
C VAL A 71 -7.28 11.84 1.95
N TYR A 72 -8.16 12.47 1.17
CA TYR A 72 -9.34 13.17 1.70
C TYR A 72 -10.44 12.20 2.13
N ALA A 73 -11.25 12.62 3.10
CA ALA A 73 -12.40 11.86 3.60
C ALA A 73 -13.37 11.44 2.48
N ASP A 74 -13.56 12.27 1.45
CA ASP A 74 -14.40 11.91 0.29
C ASP A 74 -13.81 10.73 -0.50
N ALA A 75 -12.50 10.68 -0.69
CA ALA A 75 -11.85 9.53 -1.33
C ALA A 75 -12.03 8.26 -0.49
N PHE A 76 -11.92 8.37 0.83
CA PHE A 76 -12.22 7.25 1.74
C PHE A 76 -13.69 6.87 1.76
N ALA A 77 -14.62 7.82 1.62
CA ALA A 77 -16.04 7.53 1.58
C ALA A 77 -16.40 6.73 0.32
N ASN A 78 -15.84 7.11 -0.82
CA ASN A 78 -16.03 6.40 -2.10
C ASN A 78 -15.40 5.00 -2.11
N GLU A 79 -14.26 4.81 -1.41
CA GLU A 79 -13.53 3.55 -1.35
C GLU A 79 -13.65 2.83 0.00
N ARG A 80 -14.70 3.14 0.78
CA ARG A 80 -14.83 2.70 2.18
C ARG A 80 -14.77 1.19 2.30
N ASP A 81 -15.55 0.49 1.50
CA ASP A 81 -15.66 -0.97 1.56
C ASP A 81 -14.32 -1.65 1.24
N ASN A 82 -13.60 -1.12 0.24
CA ASN A 82 -12.25 -1.58 -0.11
C ASN A 82 -11.26 -1.35 1.04
N CYS A 83 -11.26 -0.15 1.65
CA CYS A 83 -10.37 0.16 2.76
C CYS A 83 -10.66 -0.71 4.00
N VAL A 84 -11.94 -0.90 4.35
CA VAL A 84 -12.36 -1.77 5.46
C VAL A 84 -11.96 -3.22 5.19
N PHE A 85 -12.13 -3.70 3.96
CA PHE A 85 -11.71 -5.03 3.57
C PHE A 85 -10.19 -5.21 3.73
N LEU A 86 -9.40 -4.26 3.24
CA LEU A 86 -7.93 -4.28 3.38
C LEU A 86 -7.49 -4.23 4.84
N TYR A 87 -8.09 -3.36 5.66
CA TYR A 87 -7.83 -3.33 7.10
C TYR A 87 -8.07 -4.70 7.73
N ARG A 88 -9.21 -5.33 7.44
CA ARG A 88 -9.56 -6.67 7.96
C ARG A 88 -8.56 -7.73 7.53
N MET A 89 -8.12 -7.71 6.26
CA MET A 89 -7.08 -8.61 5.76
C MET A 89 -5.78 -8.45 6.54
N VAL A 90 -5.31 -7.22 6.72
CA VAL A 90 -4.10 -6.96 7.53
C VAL A 90 -4.31 -7.45 8.95
N MET A 91 -5.46 -7.17 9.57
CA MET A 91 -5.74 -7.57 10.93
C MET A 91 -5.72 -9.09 11.13
N LEU A 92 -6.20 -9.86 10.16
CA LEU A 92 -6.22 -11.32 10.21
C LEU A 92 -4.84 -11.93 9.93
N LEU A 93 -4.11 -11.37 8.94
CA LEU A 93 -2.93 -11.99 8.37
C LEU A 93 -1.59 -11.48 8.93
N ASP A 94 -1.58 -10.33 9.59
CA ASP A 94 -0.38 -9.76 10.24
C ASP A 94 0.31 -10.76 11.15
N LYS A 95 1.64 -10.90 11.03
CA LYS A 95 2.45 -11.80 11.85
C LYS A 95 3.44 -11.05 12.73
N SER A 96 3.40 -9.72 12.72
CA SER A 96 4.31 -8.88 13.50
C SER A 96 4.00 -8.89 15.00
N VAL A 97 2.76 -9.21 15.37
CA VAL A 97 2.31 -9.37 16.75
C VAL A 97 1.83 -10.80 16.97
N ASP A 98 2.28 -11.41 18.07
CA ASP A 98 1.77 -12.73 18.49
C ASP A 98 0.39 -12.55 19.14
N LEU A 99 -0.62 -13.10 18.48
CA LEU A 99 -2.04 -12.98 18.86
C LEU A 99 -2.71 -14.32 18.61
N THR A 100 -3.61 -14.68 19.51
CA THR A 100 -4.46 -15.86 19.34
C THR A 100 -5.40 -15.69 18.14
N PRO A 101 -5.89 -16.78 17.54
CA PRO A 101 -6.87 -16.72 16.45
C PRO A 101 -8.10 -15.87 16.78
N ASN A 102 -8.60 -15.93 18.02
CA ASN A 102 -9.76 -15.16 18.45
C ASN A 102 -9.46 -13.66 18.52
N GLU A 103 -8.31 -13.27 19.06
CA GLU A 103 -7.91 -11.86 19.12
C GLU A 103 -7.74 -11.25 17.72
N ARG A 104 -7.26 -12.03 16.76
CA ARG A 104 -7.16 -11.62 15.34
C ARG A 104 -8.54 -11.36 14.73
N VAL A 105 -9.51 -12.22 15.00
CA VAL A 105 -10.90 -12.04 14.56
C VAL A 105 -11.52 -10.82 15.25
N ASP A 106 -11.33 -10.68 16.56
CA ASP A 106 -11.92 -9.58 17.33
C ASP A 106 -11.41 -8.22 16.86
N ARG A 107 -10.10 -8.08 16.61
CA ARG A 107 -9.54 -6.81 16.12
C ARG A 107 -9.92 -6.48 14.67
N ALA A 108 -10.22 -7.48 13.86
CA ALA A 108 -10.67 -7.30 12.48
C ALA A 108 -12.15 -6.89 12.39
N PHE A 109 -13.02 -7.44 13.27
CA PHE A 109 -14.47 -7.37 13.08
C PHE A 109 -15.27 -6.75 14.23
N ARG A 110 -14.65 -6.50 15.40
CA ARG A 110 -15.39 -6.06 16.60
C ARG A 110 -14.88 -4.76 17.19
N TYR A 111 -13.57 -4.60 17.31
CA TYR A 111 -12.97 -3.49 18.07
C TYR A 111 -13.30 -2.10 17.51
N ASP A 112 -13.64 -1.99 16.23
CA ASP A 112 -14.07 -0.74 15.59
C ASP A 112 -15.47 -0.26 16.02
N THR A 113 -16.25 -1.12 16.67
CA THR A 113 -17.62 -0.83 17.15
C THR A 113 -17.75 -0.80 18.67
N GLN A 114 -16.68 -1.16 19.40
CA GLN A 114 -16.66 -1.29 20.87
C GLN A 114 -15.96 -0.08 21.49
N PRO A 115 -16.69 0.82 22.18
CA PRO A 115 -16.09 2.02 22.79
C PRO A 115 -14.95 1.71 23.78
N GLU A 116 -15.07 0.61 24.53
CA GLU A 116 -14.06 0.12 25.48
C GLU A 116 -12.78 -0.40 24.81
N LYS A 117 -12.80 -0.60 23.48
CA LYS A 117 -11.66 -1.02 22.67
C LYS A 117 -11.09 0.12 21.83
N ALA A 118 -11.49 1.37 22.06
CA ALA A 118 -11.06 2.52 21.25
C ALA A 118 -9.53 2.67 21.15
N ASP A 119 -8.78 2.46 22.24
CA ASP A 119 -7.32 2.54 22.22
C ASP A 119 -6.69 1.40 21.41
N ALA A 120 -7.13 0.16 21.62
CA ALA A 120 -6.69 -0.99 20.83
C ALA A 120 -7.03 -0.82 19.35
N PHE A 121 -8.22 -0.27 19.05
CA PHE A 121 -8.63 0.05 17.69
C PHE A 121 -7.72 1.11 17.05
N ARG A 122 -7.34 2.16 17.78
CA ARG A 122 -6.38 3.16 17.31
C ARG A 122 -5.01 2.54 17.01
N GLU A 123 -4.52 1.64 17.85
CA GLU A 123 -3.27 0.91 17.62
C GLU A 123 -3.34 0.02 16.38
N ASN A 124 -4.45 -0.67 16.17
CA ASN A 124 -4.67 -1.48 14.96
C ASN A 124 -4.74 -0.62 13.69
N MET A 125 -5.34 0.57 13.76
CA MET A 125 -5.31 1.54 12.67
C MET A 125 -3.89 2.02 12.36
N GLU A 126 -3.06 2.25 13.39
CA GLU A 126 -1.67 2.61 13.17
C GLU A 126 -0.83 1.45 12.64
N LEU A 127 -1.10 0.21 13.05
CA LEU A 127 -0.50 -0.97 12.44
C LEU A 127 -0.87 -1.10 10.96
N PHE A 128 -2.15 -0.87 10.62
CA PHE A 128 -2.58 -0.81 9.22
C PHE A 128 -1.82 0.27 8.45
N HIS A 129 -1.68 1.46 9.03
CA HIS A 129 -0.89 2.54 8.43
C HIS A 129 0.60 2.21 8.31
N ASP A 130 1.18 1.46 9.25
CA ASP A 130 2.55 0.98 9.16
C ASP A 130 2.74 0.06 7.94
N TYR A 131 1.78 -0.82 7.68
CA TYR A 131 1.78 -1.65 6.47
C TYR A 131 1.62 -0.83 5.19
N VAL A 132 0.72 0.17 5.17
CA VAL A 132 0.60 1.10 4.04
C VAL A 132 1.94 1.81 3.78
N ARG A 133 2.58 2.35 4.82
CA ARG A 133 3.88 3.03 4.69
C ARG A 133 4.96 2.07 4.16
N GLY A 134 5.00 0.85 4.67
CA GLY A 134 5.92 -0.19 4.20
C GLY A 134 5.70 -0.56 2.73
N GLY A 135 4.45 -0.69 2.30
CA GLY A 135 4.12 -0.94 0.90
C GLY A 135 4.43 0.23 -0.02
N ILE A 136 4.29 1.48 0.44
CA ILE A 136 4.70 2.67 -0.33
C ILE A 136 6.21 2.62 -0.59
N GLU A 137 7.03 2.25 0.40
CA GLU A 137 8.47 2.07 0.21
C GLU A 137 8.77 0.99 -0.84
N LEU A 138 8.15 -0.19 -0.71
CA LEU A 138 8.39 -1.30 -1.65
C LEU A 138 7.97 -0.96 -3.07
N MET A 139 6.78 -0.38 -3.25
CA MET A 139 6.31 0.01 -4.58
C MET A 139 7.24 1.06 -5.18
N TYR A 140 7.67 2.05 -4.39
CA TYR A 140 8.60 3.06 -4.88
C TYR A 140 9.93 2.46 -5.30
N GLU A 141 10.55 1.61 -4.46
CA GLU A 141 11.79 0.90 -4.80
C GLU A 141 11.61 0.08 -6.08
N HIS A 142 10.51 -0.67 -6.19
CA HIS A 142 10.25 -1.56 -7.33
C HIS A 142 10.01 -0.82 -8.64
N PHE A 143 9.37 0.36 -8.59
CA PHE A 143 9.10 1.17 -9.78
C PHE A 143 10.19 2.21 -10.06
N THR A 144 11.18 2.38 -9.19
CA THR A 144 12.33 3.26 -9.46
C THR A 144 13.57 2.48 -9.90
N ASP A 145 13.66 1.20 -9.53
CA ASP A 145 14.74 0.34 -10.00
C ASP A 145 14.63 0.09 -11.51
N GLY A 146 15.64 0.56 -12.25
CA GLY A 146 15.74 0.38 -13.70
C GLY A 146 14.69 1.12 -14.54
N CYS A 147 13.85 1.98 -13.96
CA CYS A 147 12.81 2.71 -14.69
C CYS A 147 13.14 4.20 -14.83
N SER A 148 13.24 4.68 -16.06
CA SER A 148 13.52 6.09 -16.36
C SER A 148 12.60 6.70 -17.42
N THR A 149 11.96 5.86 -18.23
CA THR A 149 11.05 6.24 -19.31
C THR A 149 9.64 5.74 -19.03
N ARG A 150 8.64 6.32 -19.72
CA ARG A 150 7.25 5.86 -19.62
C ARG A 150 7.11 4.37 -19.97
N ASP A 151 7.82 3.91 -20.99
CA ASP A 151 7.79 2.51 -21.43
C ASP A 151 8.35 1.57 -20.36
N ASP A 152 9.40 1.98 -19.62
CA ASP A 152 9.93 1.19 -18.51
C ASP A 152 8.87 0.97 -17.43
N TYR A 153 8.15 2.03 -17.02
CA TYR A 153 7.09 1.92 -16.01
C TYR A 153 5.93 1.04 -16.47
N ILE A 154 5.55 1.12 -17.75
CA ILE A 154 4.49 0.26 -18.32
C ILE A 154 4.93 -1.21 -18.33
N ASN A 155 6.15 -1.48 -18.79
CA ASN A 155 6.72 -2.82 -18.80
C ASN A 155 6.85 -3.38 -17.38
N LYS A 156 7.28 -2.56 -16.42
CA LYS A 156 7.38 -2.95 -15.01
C LYS A 156 6.02 -3.26 -14.40
N ALA A 157 5.00 -2.44 -14.67
CA ALA A 157 3.63 -2.72 -14.22
C ALA A 157 3.10 -4.03 -14.83
N TYR A 158 3.37 -4.28 -16.11
CA TYR A 158 3.01 -5.53 -16.77
C TYR A 158 3.72 -6.74 -16.14
N GLU A 159 5.02 -6.62 -15.84
CA GLU A 159 5.81 -7.63 -15.15
C GLU A 159 5.20 -7.97 -13.78
N VAL A 160 4.92 -6.95 -12.96
CA VAL A 160 4.30 -7.10 -11.63
C VAL A 160 2.99 -7.88 -11.72
N VAL A 161 2.06 -7.46 -12.59
CA VAL A 161 0.75 -8.10 -12.72
C VAL A 161 0.89 -9.53 -13.25
N THR A 162 1.81 -9.75 -14.19
CA THR A 162 2.05 -11.09 -14.76
C THR A 162 2.62 -12.03 -13.71
N THR A 163 3.62 -11.59 -12.94
CA THR A 163 4.22 -12.38 -11.86
C THR A 163 3.18 -12.69 -10.80
N PHE A 164 2.42 -11.70 -10.33
CA PHE A 164 1.35 -11.90 -9.35
C PHE A 164 0.29 -12.89 -9.83
N LYS A 165 -0.14 -12.79 -11.09
CA LYS A 165 -1.08 -13.76 -11.69
C LYS A 165 -0.51 -15.18 -11.66
N LYS A 166 0.74 -15.36 -12.09
CA LYS A 166 1.38 -16.68 -12.12
C LYS A 166 1.57 -17.26 -10.70
N GLU A 167 1.88 -16.42 -9.71
CA GLU A 167 1.96 -16.84 -8.31
C GLU A 167 0.62 -17.36 -7.78
N ILE A 168 -0.49 -16.68 -8.12
CA ILE A 168 -1.85 -17.13 -7.76
C ILE A 168 -2.21 -18.45 -8.45
N GLU A 169 -1.84 -18.62 -9.72
CA GLU A 169 -2.13 -19.82 -10.51
C GLU A 169 -1.34 -21.05 -10.03
N GLY A 170 -0.36 -20.87 -9.14
CA GLY A 170 0.48 -21.94 -8.60
C GLY A 170 1.68 -22.19 -9.50
N TYR A 171 2.81 -21.58 -9.16
CA TYR A 171 4.07 -21.74 -9.88
C TYR A 171 4.63 -23.17 -9.71
N SER A 172 4.76 -23.93 -10.80
CA SER A 172 5.62 -25.11 -10.83
C SER A 172 7.04 -24.68 -11.20
N TYR A 173 7.90 -24.51 -10.20
CA TYR A 173 9.32 -24.19 -10.41
C TYR A 173 10.03 -25.24 -11.28
N ASP A 174 9.58 -26.50 -11.21
CA ASP A 174 10.11 -27.60 -12.02
C ASP A 174 9.84 -27.41 -13.52
N GLU A 175 8.69 -26.88 -13.91
CA GLU A 175 8.31 -26.67 -15.31
C GLU A 175 9.07 -25.50 -15.95
N GLU A 176 9.38 -24.45 -15.20
CA GLU A 176 10.16 -23.30 -15.69
C GLU A 176 11.66 -23.62 -15.75
N LEU A 177 12.20 -24.34 -14.76
CA LEU A 177 13.56 -24.86 -14.81
C LEU A 177 13.76 -25.78 -16.02
N ALA A 178 12.77 -26.62 -16.34
CA ALA A 178 12.81 -27.49 -17.52
C ALA A 178 12.86 -26.71 -18.85
N LYS A 179 12.33 -25.48 -18.92
CA LYS A 179 12.43 -24.62 -20.11
C LYS A 179 13.79 -23.95 -20.25
N LEU A 180 14.50 -23.71 -19.14
CA LEU A 180 15.83 -23.10 -19.12
C LEU A 180 16.97 -24.09 -19.40
N ILE A 181 16.72 -25.39 -19.25
CA ILE A 181 17.70 -26.48 -19.48
C ILE A 181 17.65 -27.01 -20.93
N LYS A 182 16.91 -26.36 -21.84
CA LYS A 182 16.83 -26.72 -23.26
C LYS A 182 17.67 -25.83 -24.17
#